data_AF-Q54195-F1
#
_entry.id   AF-Q54195-F1
#
_cell.length_a   1.000
_cell.length_b   1.000
_cell.length_c   1.000
_cell.angle_alpha   90.00
_cell.angle_beta   90.00
_cell.angle_gamma   90.00
#
_symmetry.space_group_name_H-M   'P 1'
#
loop_
_entity.id
_entity.type
_entity.pdbx_description
1 polymer ?
#
loop_
_entity_poly.entity_id
_entity_poly.type
_entity_poly.pdbx_seq_one_letter_code
_entity_poly.pdbx_strand_id
1 'polypeptide(L)'
;MSVPGGGPGPVGHPATRGIMEPNESTCRICGGRVRAFFDFGRQPLSDHFPTEEEVDQEFFFRLAAGMCAECTMVQLLEEVPRDRMFRYDYPYRSSGSEYMREHFRDTARRLIETELGGPDPFCVEIGSNDGVMLRTVRDAGISTWAWSPPAHSPRCPGRRGCRCGPRSSRRPPRVR
;
A
#
# COMPACT_ATOMS: atom_id res chain seq x y z
N MET A 1 -35.68 -40.13 46.85
CA MET A 1 -35.85 -39.41 45.57
C MET A 1 -35.75 -37.92 45.85
N SER A 2 -34.61 -37.30 45.58
CA SER A 2 -34.45 -35.83 45.61
C SER A 2 -33.32 -35.45 44.68
N VAL A 3 -33.63 -34.72 43.62
CA VAL A 3 -32.67 -34.15 42.65
C VAL A 3 -32.28 -32.76 43.17
N PRO A 4 -30.99 -32.41 43.32
CA PRO A 4 -30.60 -31.02 43.50
C PRO A 4 -30.57 -30.33 42.13
N GLY A 5 -31.36 -29.27 41.99
CA GLY A 5 -31.45 -28.47 40.77
C GLY A 5 -30.13 -27.78 40.42
N GLY A 6 -29.75 -27.89 39.15
CA GLY A 6 -28.69 -27.07 38.56
C GLY A 6 -29.19 -25.64 38.39
N GLY A 7 -28.56 -24.70 39.11
CA GLY A 7 -28.71 -23.28 38.85
C GLY A 7 -28.05 -22.89 37.53
N PRO A 8 -28.57 -21.88 36.81
CA PRO A 8 -27.96 -21.40 35.58
C PRO A 8 -26.61 -20.76 35.90
N GLY A 9 -25.56 -21.21 35.21
CA GLY A 9 -24.23 -20.59 35.26
C GLY A 9 -24.25 -19.13 34.81
N PRO A 10 -23.22 -18.34 35.14
CA PRO A 10 -23.19 -16.92 34.85
C PRO A 10 -23.30 -16.70 33.34
N VAL A 11 -24.32 -15.92 32.96
CA VAL A 11 -24.56 -15.49 31.59
C VAL A 11 -23.40 -14.57 31.20
N GLY A 12 -22.54 -15.06 30.30
CA GLY A 12 -21.43 -14.29 29.74
C GLY A 12 -21.95 -12.97 29.19
N HIS A 13 -21.40 -11.86 29.70
CA HIS A 13 -21.69 -10.55 29.14
C HIS A 13 -21.23 -10.52 27.69
N PRO A 14 -22.07 -10.08 26.74
CA PRO A 14 -21.61 -9.83 25.39
C PRO A 14 -20.55 -8.72 25.45
N ALA A 15 -19.40 -8.96 24.82
CA ALA A 15 -18.35 -7.96 24.68
C ALA A 15 -18.97 -6.70 24.03
N THR A 16 -19.20 -5.67 24.83
CA THR A 16 -19.53 -4.34 24.33
C THR A 16 -18.42 -3.95 23.37
N ARG A 17 -18.74 -3.83 22.08
CA ARG A 17 -17.95 -3.01 21.14
C ARG A 17 -17.93 -1.62 21.74
N GLY A 18 -16.91 -1.36 22.55
CA GLY A 18 -16.68 -0.05 23.15
C GLY A 18 -16.64 0.98 22.03
N ILE A 19 -17.31 2.11 22.25
CA ILE A 19 -17.15 3.29 21.44
C ILE A 19 -15.64 3.59 21.44
N MET A 20 -14.99 3.53 20.28
CA MET A 20 -13.55 3.84 20.20
C MET A 20 -13.37 5.32 20.51
N GLU A 21 -12.47 5.63 21.43
CA GLU A 21 -12.09 7.00 21.73
C GLU A 21 -11.45 7.66 20.49
N PRO A 22 -11.48 9.00 20.35
CA PRO A 22 -10.88 9.70 19.20
C PRO A 22 -9.39 9.37 18.96
N ASN A 23 -8.70 8.83 19.97
CA ASN A 23 -7.29 8.47 19.96
C ASN A 23 -7.03 6.96 19.88
N GLU A 24 -8.04 6.16 19.55
CA GLU A 24 -7.90 4.72 19.39
C GLU A 24 -8.39 4.23 18.02
N SER A 25 -7.80 3.15 17.52
CA SER A 25 -8.26 2.46 16.31
C SER A 25 -8.01 0.95 16.41
N THR A 26 -8.58 0.20 15.46
CA THR A 26 -8.34 -1.26 15.33
C THR A 26 -7.08 -1.51 14.52
N CYS A 27 -6.18 -2.34 15.04
CA CYS A 27 -4.94 -2.71 14.35
C CYS A 27 -5.23 -3.52 13.08
N ARG A 28 -4.69 -3.07 11.95
CA ARG A 28 -4.88 -3.71 10.65
C ARG A 28 -4.19 -5.06 10.49
N ILE A 29 -3.29 -5.42 11.40
CA ILE A 29 -2.52 -6.67 11.34
C ILE A 29 -3.15 -7.75 12.21
N CYS A 30 -3.44 -7.44 13.48
CA CYS A 30 -3.88 -8.44 14.47
C CYS A 30 -5.28 -8.18 15.03
N GLY A 31 -5.94 -7.07 14.67
CA GLY A 31 -7.24 -6.69 15.24
C GLY A 31 -7.19 -6.13 16.67
N GLY A 32 -5.99 -6.05 17.28
CA GLY A 32 -5.77 -5.45 18.60
C GLY A 32 -6.01 -3.94 18.66
N ARG A 33 -5.85 -3.35 19.84
CA ARG A 33 -6.09 -1.91 20.06
C ARG A 33 -4.85 -1.08 19.75
N VAL A 34 -5.01 -0.08 18.88
CA VAL A 34 -4.02 0.95 18.61
C VAL A 34 -4.32 2.17 19.44
N ARG A 35 -3.32 2.69 20.14
CA ARG A 35 -3.41 3.97 20.87
C ARG A 35 -2.50 5.00 20.24
N ALA A 36 -3.04 6.19 19.96
CA ALA A 36 -2.24 7.31 19.48
C ALA A 36 -1.15 7.67 20.50
N PHE A 37 0.06 7.88 20.00
CA PHE A 37 1.15 8.48 20.78
C PHE A 37 1.55 9.85 20.23
N PHE A 38 1.14 10.20 19.01
CA PHE A 38 1.38 11.51 18.42
C PHE A 38 0.26 11.91 17.45
N ASP A 39 -0.12 13.19 17.47
CA ASP A 39 -1.14 13.76 16.59
C ASP A 39 -0.57 15.01 15.89
N PHE A 40 -0.48 14.95 14.56
CA PHE A 40 -0.02 16.05 13.70
C PHE A 40 -1.20 16.94 13.25
N GLY A 41 -2.42 16.63 13.68
CA GLY A 41 -3.63 17.37 13.34
C GLY A 41 -4.05 17.18 11.89
N ARG A 42 -4.64 18.23 11.33
CA ARG A 42 -5.21 18.25 9.98
C ARG A 42 -4.10 18.45 8.94
N GLN A 43 -3.91 17.49 8.04
CA GLN A 43 -2.85 17.48 7.03
C GLN A 43 -3.44 17.31 5.61
N PRO A 44 -2.86 17.98 4.59
CA PRO A 44 -3.22 17.74 3.20
C PRO A 44 -2.59 16.44 2.69
N LEU A 45 -2.94 16.04 1.46
CA LEU A 45 -2.22 14.94 0.78
C LEU A 45 -0.82 15.40 0.38
N SER A 46 0.21 14.64 0.76
CA SER A 46 1.61 15.02 0.54
C SER A 46 2.03 15.18 -0.92
N ASP A 47 1.38 14.44 -1.82
CA ASP A 47 1.69 14.40 -3.26
C ASP A 47 0.60 15.04 -4.13
N HIS A 48 -0.29 15.85 -3.53
CA HIS A 48 -1.27 16.64 -4.26
C HIS A 48 -0.81 18.09 -4.32
N PHE A 49 -0.49 18.57 -5.52
CA PHE A 49 -0.07 19.95 -5.76
C PHE A 49 -1.23 20.68 -6.46
N PRO A 50 -2.13 21.35 -5.70
CA PRO A 50 -3.31 21.98 -6.28
C PRO A 50 -2.95 23.16 -7.19
N THR A 51 -3.75 23.40 -8.22
CA THR A 51 -3.73 24.70 -8.92
C THR A 51 -4.35 25.78 -8.05
N GLU A 52 -4.18 27.06 -8.43
CA GLU A 52 -4.75 28.19 -7.69
C GLU A 52 -6.27 28.06 -7.51
N GLU A 53 -6.97 27.52 -8.51
CA GLU A 53 -8.43 27.31 -8.47
C GLU A 53 -8.87 26.13 -7.58
N GLU A 54 -7.96 25.23 -7.26
CA GLU A 54 -8.23 24.00 -6.50
C GLU A 54 -7.91 24.12 -5.01
N VAL A 55 -7.20 25.17 -4.58
CA VAL A 55 -6.74 25.36 -3.18
C VAL A 55 -7.91 25.28 -2.20
N ASP A 56 -9.03 25.95 -2.49
CA ASP A 56 -10.20 25.97 -1.61
C ASP A 56 -10.91 24.60 -1.51
N GLN A 57 -10.59 23.68 -2.42
CA GLN A 57 -11.16 22.33 -2.49
C GLN A 57 -10.19 21.26 -1.95
N GLU A 58 -9.06 21.67 -1.38
CA GLU A 58 -8.01 20.76 -0.92
C GLU A 58 -8.54 19.79 0.14
N PHE A 59 -8.24 18.51 -0.05
CA PHE A 59 -8.62 17.45 0.87
C PHE A 59 -7.65 17.42 2.05
N PHE A 60 -8.21 17.35 3.25
CA PHE A 60 -7.45 17.15 4.47
C PHE A 60 -7.99 15.96 5.26
N PHE A 61 -7.11 15.32 6.01
CA PHE A 61 -7.40 14.22 6.92
C PHE A 61 -6.65 14.42 8.24
N ARG A 62 -7.00 13.65 9.28
CA ARG A 62 -6.24 13.69 10.54
C ARG A 62 -5.04 12.74 10.45
N LEU A 63 -3.84 13.29 10.59
CA LEU A 63 -2.61 12.51 10.66
C LEU A 63 -2.24 12.27 12.12
N ALA A 64 -2.64 11.11 12.66
CA ALA A 64 -2.23 10.66 13.99
C ALA A 64 -1.55 9.28 13.89
N ALA A 65 -0.43 9.11 14.60
CA ALA A 65 0.31 7.87 14.68
C ALA A 65 0.07 7.19 16.03
N GLY A 66 -0.12 5.88 16.00
CA GLY A 66 -0.35 5.07 17.19
C GLY A 66 0.38 3.75 17.14
N MET A 67 0.45 3.08 18.28
CA MET A 67 1.08 1.77 18.45
C MET A 67 0.04 0.77 18.96
N CYS A 68 0.04 -0.42 18.35
CA CYS A 68 -0.77 -1.55 18.80
C CYS A 68 -0.19 -2.15 20.09
N ALA A 69 -1.01 -2.30 21.13
CA ALA A 69 -0.59 -2.84 22.42
C ALA A 69 -0.26 -4.34 22.37
N GLU A 70 -0.78 -5.05 21.37
CA GLU A 70 -0.68 -6.51 21.26
C GLU A 70 0.47 -6.97 20.35
N CYS A 71 0.60 -6.38 19.15
CA CYS A 71 1.63 -6.78 18.19
C CYS A 71 2.71 -5.72 17.94
N THR A 72 2.69 -4.59 18.66
CA THR A 72 3.65 -3.48 18.55
C THR A 72 3.68 -2.75 17.20
N MET A 73 2.78 -3.07 16.27
CA MET A 73 2.69 -2.39 14.97
C MET A 73 2.37 -0.90 15.17
N VAL A 74 3.24 -0.04 14.63
CA VAL A 74 3.00 1.40 14.50
C VAL A 74 2.24 1.67 13.21
N GLN A 75 1.15 2.44 13.29
CA GLN A 75 0.31 2.75 12.14
C GLN A 75 -0.41 4.09 12.31
N LEU A 76 -0.92 4.62 11.20
CA LEU A 76 -1.82 5.77 11.23
C LEU A 76 -3.20 5.34 11.75
N LEU A 77 -3.87 6.22 12.50
CA LEU A 77 -5.22 5.94 13.00
C LEU A 77 -6.27 6.05 11.88
N GLU A 78 -6.12 7.03 10.99
CA GLU A 78 -7.01 7.26 9.84
C GLU A 78 -6.38 6.74 8.54
N GLU A 79 -7.20 6.14 7.69
CA GLU A 79 -6.82 5.72 6.34
C GLU A 79 -7.31 6.75 5.32
N VAL A 80 -6.40 7.27 4.51
CA VAL A 80 -6.78 8.05 3.34
C VAL A 80 -7.25 7.09 2.23
N PRO A 81 -8.38 7.36 1.56
CA PRO A 81 -8.82 6.56 0.42
C PRO A 81 -7.74 6.45 -0.66
N ARG A 82 -7.44 5.21 -1.10
CA ARG A 82 -6.33 4.91 -2.02
C ARG A 82 -6.48 5.62 -3.37
N ASP A 83 -7.70 5.84 -3.84
CA ASP A 83 -8.02 6.56 -5.07
C ASP A 83 -7.68 8.06 -4.99
N ARG A 84 -7.62 8.63 -3.78
CA ARG A 84 -7.14 10.00 -3.55
C ARG A 84 -5.61 10.08 -3.51
N MET A 85 -4.95 9.04 -3.00
CA MET A 85 -3.48 8.99 -2.94
C MET A 85 -2.86 8.66 -4.30
N PHE A 86 -3.35 7.63 -4.98
CA PHE A 86 -2.76 7.11 -6.21
C PHE A 86 -3.55 7.56 -7.45
N ARG A 87 -3.66 8.88 -7.61
CA ARG A 87 -4.34 9.54 -8.75
C ARG A 87 -3.55 9.36 -10.05
N TYR A 88 -4.23 9.58 -11.18
CA TYR A 88 -3.64 9.45 -12.52
C TYR A 88 -2.38 10.31 -12.74
N ASP A 89 -2.31 11.45 -12.07
CA ASP A 89 -1.27 12.47 -12.15
C ASP A 89 -0.24 12.38 -11.02
N TYR A 90 -0.20 11.28 -10.26
CA TYR A 90 0.74 11.15 -9.14
C TYR A 90 2.20 11.36 -9.60
N PRO A 91 2.91 12.31 -8.97
CA PRO A 91 4.10 12.92 -9.57
C PRO A 91 5.38 12.08 -9.42
N TYR A 92 5.42 11.16 -8.46
CA TYR A 92 6.67 10.48 -8.10
C TYR A 92 7.08 9.42 -9.14
N ARG A 93 8.33 9.56 -9.61
CA ARG A 93 9.01 8.62 -10.51
C ARG A 93 10.31 8.14 -9.87
N SER A 94 10.39 6.86 -9.57
CA SER A 94 11.57 6.25 -8.92
C SER A 94 12.84 6.42 -9.75
N SER A 95 12.73 6.40 -11.08
CA SER A 95 13.86 6.61 -11.98
C SER A 95 14.42 8.04 -11.99
N GLY A 96 13.75 9.02 -11.37
CA GLY A 96 14.23 10.40 -11.30
C GLY A 96 15.49 10.57 -10.45
N SER A 97 15.75 9.66 -9.50
CA SER A 97 16.92 9.69 -8.62
C SER A 97 18.00 8.71 -9.11
N GLU A 98 19.23 9.21 -9.30
CA GLU A 98 20.39 8.37 -9.65
C GLU A 98 20.67 7.30 -8.60
N TYR A 99 20.68 7.71 -7.33
CA TYR A 99 20.89 6.81 -6.19
C TYR A 99 19.85 5.69 -6.16
N MET A 100 18.57 6.00 -6.39
CA MET A 100 17.53 4.98 -6.42
C MET A 100 17.69 4.03 -7.60
N ARG A 101 18.11 4.52 -8.78
CA ARG A 101 18.39 3.65 -9.93
C ARG A 101 19.49 2.64 -9.63
N GLU A 102 20.55 3.06 -8.95
CA GLU A 102 21.64 2.17 -8.52
C GLU A 102 21.15 1.17 -7.47
N HIS A 103 20.48 1.66 -6.41
CA HIS A 103 19.92 0.81 -5.37
C HIS A 103 19.00 -0.29 -5.90
N PHE A 104 18.09 0.04 -6.83
CA PHE A 104 17.19 -0.93 -7.43
C PHE A 104 17.89 -1.91 -8.38
N ARG A 105 18.96 -1.48 -9.07
CA ARG A 105 19.80 -2.36 -9.88
C ARG A 105 20.49 -3.40 -9.01
N ASP A 106 21.06 -2.98 -7.89
CA ASP A 106 21.78 -3.88 -6.98
C ASP A 106 20.82 -4.80 -6.23
N THR A 107 19.64 -4.30 -5.86
CA THR A 107 18.56 -5.13 -5.33
C THR A 107 18.12 -6.19 -6.33
N ALA A 108 17.94 -5.84 -7.61
CA ALA A 108 17.60 -6.80 -8.65
C ALA A 108 18.69 -7.86 -8.83
N ARG A 109 19.98 -7.46 -8.88
CA ARG A 109 21.11 -8.40 -8.98
C ARG A 109 21.13 -9.39 -7.82
N ARG A 110 20.96 -8.91 -6.59
CA ARG A 110 20.89 -9.76 -5.40
C ARG A 110 19.76 -10.79 -5.51
N LEU A 111 18.56 -10.37 -5.94
CA LEU A 111 17.43 -11.29 -6.12
C LEU A 111 17.68 -12.29 -7.25
N ILE A 112 18.36 -11.89 -8.33
CA ILE A 112 18.75 -12.79 -9.42
C ILE A 112 19.66 -13.90 -8.88
N GLU A 113 20.65 -13.52 -8.07
CA GLU A 113 21.64 -14.42 -7.51
C GLU A 113 21.06 -15.36 -6.43
N THR A 114 20.14 -14.87 -5.59
CA THR A 114 19.66 -15.64 -4.44
C THR A 114 18.31 -16.34 -4.65
N GLU A 115 17.36 -15.69 -5.34
CA GLU A 115 15.97 -16.17 -5.40
C GLU A 115 15.55 -16.66 -6.80
N LEU A 116 16.26 -16.24 -7.85
CA LEU A 116 15.84 -16.47 -9.25
C LEU A 116 16.78 -17.39 -10.04
N GLY A 117 17.54 -18.26 -9.36
CA GLY A 117 18.46 -19.22 -9.99
C GLY A 117 17.83 -20.51 -10.54
N GLY A 118 16.51 -20.67 -10.43
CA GLY A 118 15.80 -21.86 -10.90
C GLY A 118 15.71 -21.99 -12.43
N PRO A 119 15.21 -23.11 -12.97
CA PRO A 119 15.19 -23.37 -14.42
C PRO A 119 14.19 -22.52 -15.23
N ASP A 120 13.23 -21.85 -14.58
CA ASP A 120 12.30 -20.89 -15.21
C ASP A 120 11.81 -19.89 -14.16
N PRO A 121 12.67 -18.94 -13.74
CA PRO A 121 12.33 -18.03 -12.67
C PRO A 121 11.29 -17.00 -13.14
N PHE A 122 10.43 -16.59 -12.21
CA PHE A 122 9.41 -15.59 -12.47
C PHE A 122 9.38 -14.55 -11.34
N CYS A 123 9.49 -13.28 -11.70
CA CYS A 123 9.53 -12.19 -10.74
C CYS A 123 8.26 -11.33 -10.82
N VAL A 124 7.63 -11.12 -9.67
CA VAL A 124 6.47 -10.23 -9.50
C VAL A 124 6.88 -9.03 -8.66
N GLU A 125 6.62 -7.81 -9.16
CA GLU A 125 6.81 -6.58 -8.39
C GLU A 125 5.46 -5.88 -8.14
N ILE A 126 5.15 -5.61 -6.86
CA ILE A 126 3.99 -4.83 -6.43
C ILE A 126 4.48 -3.41 -6.11
N GLY A 127 3.82 -2.41 -6.68
CA GLY A 127 4.27 -1.02 -6.56
C GLY A 127 5.48 -0.73 -7.45
N SER A 128 5.52 -1.34 -8.64
CA SER A 128 6.68 -1.28 -9.53
C SER A 128 7.09 0.11 -9.99
N ASN A 129 6.22 1.11 -9.80
CA ASN A 129 6.38 2.46 -10.33
C ASN A 129 6.75 2.38 -11.83
N ASP A 130 7.68 3.20 -12.31
CA ASP A 130 8.17 3.18 -13.69
C ASP A 130 8.99 1.93 -14.08
N GLY A 131 9.10 0.93 -13.21
CA GLY A 131 9.70 -0.39 -13.48
C GLY A 131 11.22 -0.40 -13.39
N VAL A 132 11.79 0.45 -12.53
CA VAL A 132 13.25 0.63 -12.37
C VAL A 132 13.99 -0.66 -12.00
N MET A 133 13.47 -1.43 -11.05
CA MET A 133 14.06 -2.70 -10.63
C MET A 133 13.84 -3.78 -11.70
N LEU A 134 12.61 -3.92 -12.19
CA LEU A 134 12.26 -4.92 -13.21
C LEU A 134 12.98 -4.71 -14.56
N ARG A 135 13.52 -3.52 -14.87
CA ARG A 135 14.42 -3.36 -16.03
C ARG A 135 15.60 -4.33 -15.93
N THR A 136 16.31 -4.34 -14.81
CA THR A 136 17.47 -5.21 -14.60
C THR A 136 17.08 -6.70 -14.60
N VAL A 137 15.95 -7.07 -14.00
CA VAL A 137 15.47 -8.46 -14.01
C VAL A 137 15.16 -8.94 -15.43
N ARG A 138 14.52 -8.09 -16.25
CA ARG A 138 14.23 -8.39 -17.65
C ARG A 138 15.48 -8.48 -18.51
N ASP A 139 16.48 -7.63 -18.27
CA ASP A 139 17.75 -7.65 -19.00
C ASP A 139 18.53 -8.95 -18.74
N ALA A 140 18.29 -9.60 -17.59
CA ALA A 140 18.80 -10.94 -17.28
C ALA A 140 18.00 -12.09 -17.94
N GLY A 141 16.99 -11.77 -18.76
CA GLY A 141 16.18 -12.77 -19.47
C GLY A 141 15.06 -13.40 -18.65
N ILE A 142 14.79 -12.88 -17.45
CA ILE A 142 13.81 -13.45 -16.52
C ILE A 142 12.40 -12.91 -16.82
N SER A 143 11.40 -13.80 -16.76
CA SER A 143 10.00 -13.43 -16.95
C SER A 143 9.49 -12.58 -15.78
N THR A 144 8.72 -11.53 -16.08
CA THR A 144 8.29 -10.55 -15.08
C THR A 144 6.81 -10.19 -15.19
N TRP A 145 6.19 -9.90 -14.04
CA TRP A 145 4.89 -9.24 -13.97
C TRP A 145 4.91 -8.07 -12.99
N ALA A 146 4.46 -6.91 -13.45
CA ALA A 146 4.43 -5.68 -12.68
C ALA A 146 2.98 -5.31 -12.32
N TRP A 147 2.76 -4.98 -11.06
CA TRP A 147 1.54 -4.31 -10.62
C TRP A 147 1.85 -2.92 -10.12
N SER A 148 1.11 -1.94 -10.65
CA SER A 148 1.09 -0.59 -10.12
C SER A 148 -0.24 0.07 -10.44
N PRO A 149 -0.73 1.04 -9.64
CA PRO A 149 -1.87 1.85 -10.04
C PRO A 149 -1.65 2.47 -11.44
N PRO A 150 -2.71 2.73 -12.23
CA PRO A 150 -2.58 3.12 -13.64
C PRO A 150 -1.60 4.29 -13.92
N ALA A 151 -1.55 5.28 -13.03
CA ALA A 151 -0.64 6.43 -13.07
C ALA A 151 0.85 6.06 -13.09
N HIS A 152 1.14 4.88 -12.54
CA HIS A 152 2.48 4.35 -12.30
C HIS A 152 2.81 3.19 -13.21
N SER A 153 1.89 2.70 -14.04
CA SER A 153 2.14 1.48 -14.79
C SER A 153 3.40 1.66 -15.66
N PRO A 154 4.41 0.80 -15.49
CA PRO A 154 5.61 0.86 -16.32
C PRO A 154 5.21 0.64 -17.78
N ARG A 155 5.95 1.26 -18.71
CA ARG A 155 5.80 0.91 -20.12
C ARG A 155 6.24 -0.54 -20.29
N CYS A 156 5.28 -1.42 -20.55
CA CYS A 156 5.53 -2.81 -20.89
C CYS A 156 5.96 -2.89 -22.35
N PRO A 157 7.22 -3.20 -22.67
CA PRO A 157 7.60 -3.49 -24.05
C PRO A 157 6.79 -4.70 -24.53
N GLY A 158 6.39 -4.74 -25.79
CA GLY A 158 5.66 -5.88 -26.39
C GLY A 158 6.49 -7.17 -26.53
N ARG A 159 7.50 -7.38 -25.66
CA ARG A 159 8.33 -8.58 -25.63
C ARG A 159 7.60 -9.72 -24.92
N ARG A 160 7.81 -10.95 -25.38
CA ARG A 160 7.37 -12.16 -24.69
C ARG A 160 8.05 -12.19 -23.30
N GLY A 161 7.29 -12.48 -22.25
CA GLY A 161 7.81 -12.54 -20.86
C GLY A 161 7.62 -11.27 -20.01
N CYS A 162 7.13 -10.15 -20.57
CA CYS A 162 6.80 -8.94 -19.81
C CYS A 162 5.29 -8.74 -19.72
N ARG A 163 4.77 -8.60 -18.50
CA ARG A 163 3.35 -8.32 -18.27
C ARG A 163 3.20 -7.19 -17.25
N CYS A 164 2.23 -6.30 -17.45
CA CYS A 164 1.88 -5.27 -16.48
C CYS A 164 0.36 -5.23 -16.31
N GLY A 165 -0.10 -5.04 -15.08
CA GLY A 165 -1.49 -4.78 -14.72
C GLY A 165 -1.64 -3.50 -13.88
N PRO A 166 -2.86 -2.92 -13.76
CA PRO A 166 -4.09 -3.27 -14.48
C PRO A 166 -4.16 -2.50 -15.81
N ARG A 167 -4.44 -3.18 -16.92
CA ARG A 167 -4.73 -2.52 -18.20
C ARG A 167 -6.06 -1.78 -18.07
N SER A 168 -6.03 -0.46 -17.94
CA SER A 168 -7.19 0.38 -18.22
C SER A 168 -7.68 0.07 -19.63
N SER A 169 -8.90 -0.45 -19.77
CA SER A 169 -9.59 -0.59 -21.05
C SER A 169 -10.03 0.75 -21.66
N ARG A 170 -9.78 1.88 -20.96
CA ARG A 170 -10.07 3.21 -21.46
C ARG A 170 -8.79 3.83 -22.02
N ARG A 171 -8.63 3.73 -23.35
CA ARG A 171 -7.81 4.70 -24.09
C ARG A 171 -8.36 6.09 -23.77
N PRO A 172 -7.53 7.06 -23.33
CA PRO A 172 -7.97 8.45 -23.34
C PRO A 172 -8.35 8.82 -24.79
N PRO A 173 -9.45 9.56 -25.01
CA PRO A 173 -9.77 10.03 -26.35
C PRO A 173 -8.58 10.82 -26.88
N ARG A 174 -8.20 10.56 -28.12
CA ARG A 174 -7.21 11.38 -28.81
C ARG A 174 -7.78 12.79 -28.85
N VAL A 175 -7.14 13.72 -28.14
CA VAL A 175 -7.28 15.14 -28.43
C VAL A 175 -6.82 15.31 -29.88
N ARG A 176 -7.77 15.65 -30.76
CA ARG A 176 -7.48 16.09 -32.12
C ARG A 176 -7.00 17.53 -32.07
#